data_AF-A0A2V1ND39-F1
#
_entry.id   AF-A0A2V1ND39-F1
#
_cell.length_a   1.000
_cell.length_b   1.000
_cell.length_c   1.000
_cell.angle_alpha   90.00
_cell.angle_beta   90.00
_cell.angle_gamma   90.00
#
_symmetry.space_group_name_H-M   'P 1'
#
loop_
_entity.id
_entity.type
_entity.pdbx_description
1 polymer ?
#
loop_
_entity_poly.entity_id
_entity_poly.type
_entity_poly.pdbx_seq_one_letter_code
_entity_poly.pdbx_strand_id
1 'polypeptide(L)' 'MQTQTLVYSAELVEQDGVFTLVVTDQTHGTVQSVQVPKRAVDKLPYFLSLLTSRQFGMFR' A
#
# COMPACT_ATOMS: atom_id res chain seq x y z
N MET A 1 8.35 -20.37 -19.00
CA MET A 1 8.64 -19.13 -18.26
C MET A 1 7.85 -19.20 -16.96
N GLN A 2 8.51 -19.26 -15.81
CA GLN A 2 7.80 -19.25 -14.53
C GLN A 2 7.29 -17.83 -14.28
N THR A 3 5.98 -17.66 -14.24
CA THR A 3 5.36 -16.39 -13.88
C THR A 3 5.52 -16.21 -12.38
N GLN A 4 6.58 -15.52 -11.96
CA GLN A 4 6.81 -15.24 -10.55
C GLN A 4 5.75 -14.23 -10.09
N THR A 5 4.88 -14.66 -9.18
CA THR A 5 3.86 -13.76 -8.62
C THR A 5 4.58 -12.82 -7.67
N LEU A 6 4.65 -11.53 -8.01
CA LEU A 6 5.25 -10.52 -7.15
C LEU A 6 4.36 -10.31 -5.94
N VAL A 7 4.90 -10.57 -4.74
CA VAL A 7 4.20 -10.36 -3.47
C VAL A 7 4.82 -9.14 -2.80
N TYR A 8 4.05 -8.06 -2.73
CA TYR A 8 4.42 -6.85 -2.01
C TYR A 8 3.60 -6.75 -0.73
N SER A 9 4.25 -6.44 0.39
CA SER A 9 3.57 -5.94 1.60
C SER A 9 3.80 -4.44 1.74
N ALA A 10 2.78 -3.74 2.23
CA ALA A 10 2.87 -2.31 2.51
C ALA A 10 2.45 -2.06 3.95
N GLU A 11 3.32 -1.45 4.74
CA GLU A 11 3.14 -1.17 6.15
C GLU A 11 3.25 0.33 6.39
N LEU A 12 2.25 0.90 7.06
CA LEU A 12 2.29 2.29 7.45
C LEU A 12 2.74 2.40 8.90
N VAL A 13 3.87 3.09 9.12
CA VAL A 13 4.46 3.30 10.44
C VAL A 13 4.34 4.77 10.81
N GLU A 14 3.81 5.05 12.00
CA GLU A 14 3.81 6.38 12.60
C GLU A 14 4.93 6.47 13.64
N GLN A 15 5.80 7.47 13.49
CA GLN A 15 6.85 7.77 14.46
C GLN A 15 6.97 9.29 14.61
N ASP A 16 6.79 9.80 15.83
CA ASP A 16 6.87 11.23 16.16
C ASP A 16 5.97 12.13 15.28
N GLY A 17 4.79 11.62 14.90
CA GLY A 17 3.84 12.32 14.02
C GLY A 17 4.22 12.34 12.55
N VAL A 18 5.31 11.69 12.17
CA VAL A 18 5.72 11.45 10.79
C VAL A 18 5.23 10.06 10.38
N PHE A 19 4.52 10.00 9.26
CA PHE A 19 4.05 8.75 8.70
C PHE A 19 5.01 8.29 7.61
N THR A 20 5.43 7.03 7.68
CA THR A 20 6.31 6.39 6.69
C THR A 20 5.61 5.17 6.14
N LEU A 21 5.48 5.10 4.82
CA LEU A 21 5.01 3.91 4.12
C LEU A 21 6.22 3.06 3.76
N VAL A 22 6.25 1.83 4.27
CA VAL A 22 7.28 0.84 4.01
C VAL A 22 6.70 -0.20 3.06
N VAL A 23 7.27 -0.33 1.87
CA VAL A 23 6.90 -1.33 0.88
C VAL A 23 8.00 -2.38 0.81
N THR A 24 7.63 -3.63 1.08
CA THR A 24 8.56 -4.76 1.09
C THR A 24 8.20 -5.70 -0.05
N ASP A 25 9.15 -5.89 -0.97
CA ASP A 25 9.12 -6.98 -1.93
C ASP A 25 9.50 -8.28 -1.22
N GLN A 26 8.53 -9.18 -1.00
CA GLN A 26 8.77 -10.44 -0.30
C GLN A 26 9.56 -11.45 -1.14
N THR A 27 9.62 -11.26 -2.45
CA THR A 27 10.36 -12.12 -3.38
C THR A 27 11.84 -11.76 -3.40
N HIS A 28 12.15 -10.46 -3.39
CA HIS A 28 13.52 -9.96 -3.51
C HIS A 28 14.10 -9.40 -2.21
N GLY A 29 13.32 -9.32 -1.13
CA GLY A 29 13.73 -8.74 0.14
C GLY A 29 14.03 -7.24 0.06
N THR A 30 13.58 -6.56 -0.99
CA THR A 30 13.82 -5.12 -1.17
C THR A 30 12.81 -4.34 -0.34
N VAL A 31 13.30 -3.44 0.50
CA VAL A 31 12.48 -2.54 1.32
C VAL A 31 12.63 -1.13 0.82
N GLN A 32 11.51 -0.50 0.47
CA GLN A 32 11.44 0.91 0.11
C GLN A 32 10.62 1.65 1.16
N SER A 33 11.13 2.77 1.65
CA SER A 33 10.42 3.62 2.60
C SER A 33 10.21 5.01 2.02
N VAL A 34 9.01 5.55 2.19
CA VAL A 34 8.66 6.90 1.75
C VAL A 34 7.85 7.60 2.82
N GLN A 35 8.23 8.85 3.13
CA GLN A 35 7.43 9.69 4.02
C GLN A 35 6.14 10.10 3.32
N VAL A 36 5.03 9.91 4.02
CA VAL A 36 3.70 10.20 3.52
C VAL A 36 3.03 11.27 4.39
N PRO A 37 2.36 12.25 3.76
CA PRO A 37 1.64 13.27 4.52
C PRO A 37 0.43 12.66 5.21
N LYS A 38 0.14 13.09 6.45
CA LYS A 38 -1.02 12.64 7.23
C LYS A 38 -2.34 12.71 6.47
N ARG A 39 -2.55 13.78 5.68
CA ARG A 39 -3.76 13.92 4.83
C ARG A 39 -3.96 12.79 3.82
N ALA A 40 -2.88 12.15 3.35
CA ALA A 40 -2.96 10.99 2.47
C ALA A 40 -3.26 9.72 3.26
N VAL A 41 -2.66 9.58 4.45
CA VAL A 41 -2.94 8.49 5.40
C VAL A 41 -4.41 8.48 5.81
N ASP A 42 -4.97 9.64 6.16
CA ASP A 42 -6.38 9.77 6.57
C ASP A 42 -7.36 9.34 5.45
N LYS A 43 -6.92 9.35 4.20
CA LYS A 43 -7.72 8.89 3.05
C LYS A 43 -7.56 7.40 2.76
N LEU A 44 -6.61 6.69 3.37
CA LEU A 44 -6.40 5.26 3.14
C LEU A 44 -7.67 4.44 3.41
N PRO A 45 -8.42 4.63 4.53
CA PRO A 45 -9.65 3.87 4.75
C PRO A 45 -10.68 4.08 3.63
N TYR A 46 -10.80 5.30 3.12
CA TYR A 46 -11.67 5.61 2.00
C TYR A 46 -11.21 4.89 0.71
N PHE A 47 -9.94 4.97 0.33
CA PHE A 47 -9.43 4.26 -0.84
C PHE A 47 -9.58 2.74 -0.74
N LEU A 48 -9.30 2.17 0.44
CA LEU A 48 -9.49 0.74 0.69
C LEU A 48 -10.96 0.33 0.62
N SER A 49 -11.88 1.20 1.03
CA SER A 49 -13.32 0.96 0.86
C SER A 49 -13.72 0.88 -0.62
N LEU A 50 -13.08 1.65 -1.51
CA LEU A 50 -13.35 1.58 -2.96
C LEU A 50 -12.90 0.25 -3.56
N LEU A 51 -11.77 -0.31 -3.10
CA LEU A 51 -11.27 -1.60 -3.58
C LEU A 51 -12.14 -2.78 -3.15
N THR A 52 -12.76 -2.68 -1.98
CA THR A 52 -13.68 -3.70 -1.45
C THR A 52 -15.12 -3.49 -1.92
N SER A 53 -15.45 -2.29 -2.38
CA SER A 53 -16.75 -2.00 -2.98
C SER A 53 -16.86 -2.71 -4.34
N ARG A 54 -18.01 -3.36 -4.57
CA ARG A 54 -18.37 -4.09 -5.81
C ARG A 54 -18.34 -3.22 -7.09
N GLN A 55 -18.06 -1.92 -6.95
CA GLN A 55 -18.04 -0.89 -7.98
C GLN A 55 -16.75 -0.91 -8.81
N PHE A 56 -15.65 -1.45 -8.27
CA PHE A 56 -14.37 -1.55 -9.00
C PHE A 56 -14.43 -2.53 -10.19
N GLY A 57 -15.46 -3.39 -10.24
CA GLY A 57 -15.71 -4.31 -11.36
C GLY A 57 -16.48 -3.70 -12.54
N MET A 58 -17.01 -2.47 -12.42
CA MET A 58 -17.86 -1.85 -13.45
C MET A 58 -17.08 -0.97 -14.45
N PHE A 59 -15.76 -0.81 -14.26
CA PHE A 59 -14.86 -0.11 -15.19
C PHE A 59 -14.04 -1.07 -16.08
N ARG A 60 -14.53 -2.29 -16.31
CA ARG A 60 -13.96 -3.22 -17.29
C ARG A 60 -14.75 -3.22 -18.59
#